data_AF-A0A6M3K6B6-F1
#
_entry.id   AF-A0A6M3K6B6-F1
#
_cell.length_a   1.000
_cell.length_b   1.000
_cell.length_c   1.000
_cell.angle_alpha   90.00
_cell.angle_beta   90.00
_cell.angle_gamma   90.00
#
_symmetry.space_group_name_H-M   'P 1'
#
loop_
_entity.id
_entity.type
_entity.pdbx_description
1 polymer ?
#
loop_
_entity_poly.entity_id
_entity_poly.type
_entity_poly.pdbx_seq_one_letter_code
_entity_poly.pdbx_strand_id
1 'polypeptide(L)'
;MPKKGYKQSEEQKKKIGLANKGKIRTKEQKEKYRLISLNIMNKPEMKEKVSELTKEAMKRPETRKKISRFWFKKGEASSFKGKKRLNISGSNHYLFGKHSIPWNIGLKGYKSGKDNCNWKGGITNIYDTVRTSDEYKDWRNSVYKRDNYICQDCGDNRGGNLEAHHIKPFAIILQEFLQIYSQFSPIEDKETLVRLAISYEPFWNINNGQTLCIECHNLLRKNTLNIIYSQKAGGKL
;
A
#
# COMPACT_ATOMS: atom_id res chain seq x y z
N MET A 1 -31.54 -25.95 -17.85
CA MET A 1 -31.05 -24.59 -18.16
C MET A 1 -32.09 -23.57 -17.70
N PRO A 2 -31.75 -22.50 -16.95
CA PRO A 2 -32.75 -21.54 -16.51
C PRO A 2 -33.36 -20.80 -17.72
N LYS A 3 -34.69 -20.73 -17.78
CA LYS A 3 -35.42 -20.05 -18.85
C LYS A 3 -35.12 -18.53 -18.83
N LYS A 4 -35.01 -17.93 -20.00
CA LYS A 4 -34.77 -16.48 -20.19
C LYS A 4 -35.83 -15.70 -19.40
N GLY A 5 -35.41 -14.87 -18.43
CA GLY A 5 -36.31 -14.08 -17.58
C GLY A 5 -36.57 -14.64 -16.16
N TYR A 6 -36.01 -15.79 -15.79
CA TYR A 6 -36.11 -16.31 -14.43
C TYR A 6 -35.43 -15.38 -13.42
N LYS A 7 -36.20 -14.81 -12.49
CA LYS A 7 -35.68 -14.05 -11.34
C LYS A 7 -35.54 -15.00 -10.15
N GLN A 8 -34.33 -15.10 -9.61
CA GLN A 8 -34.07 -15.87 -8.39
C GLN A 8 -34.81 -15.27 -7.20
N SER A 9 -35.40 -16.13 -6.36
CA SER A 9 -36.04 -15.69 -5.12
C SER A 9 -34.99 -15.16 -4.13
N GLU A 10 -35.41 -14.28 -3.20
CA GLU A 10 -34.51 -13.75 -2.16
C GLU A 10 -33.92 -14.86 -1.30
N GLU A 11 -34.68 -15.93 -1.05
CA GLU A 11 -34.20 -17.10 -0.32
C GLU A 11 -33.09 -17.85 -1.07
N GLN A 12 -33.22 -18.01 -2.40
CA GLN A 12 -32.18 -18.61 -3.24
C GLN A 12 -30.92 -17.76 -3.26
N LYS A 13 -31.05 -16.43 -3.38
CA LYS A 13 -29.91 -15.50 -3.32
C LYS A 13 -29.18 -15.61 -1.97
N LYS A 14 -29.94 -15.70 -0.87
CA LYS A 14 -29.39 -15.88 0.48
C LYS A 14 -28.63 -17.21 0.64
N LYS A 15 -29.18 -18.32 0.13
CA LYS A 15 -28.51 -19.64 0.12
C LYS A 15 -27.20 -19.62 -0.67
N ILE A 16 -27.20 -19.00 -1.86
CA ILE A 16 -26.00 -18.84 -2.70
C ILE A 16 -24.95 -17.95 -2.00
N GLY A 17 -25.39 -16.87 -1.35
CA GLY A 17 -24.52 -15.98 -0.59
C GLY A 17 -23.83 -16.68 0.57
N LEU A 18 -24.58 -17.45 1.36
CA LEU A 18 -24.04 -18.25 2.47
C LEU A 18 -23.04 -19.31 1.98
N ALA A 19 -23.36 -20.03 0.90
CA ALA A 19 -22.50 -21.06 0.34
C ALA A 19 -21.16 -20.53 -0.22
N ASN A 20 -21.07 -19.24 -0.53
CA ASN A 20 -19.87 -18.59 -1.05
C ASN A 20 -19.12 -17.73 -0.01
N LYS A 21 -19.70 -17.55 1.18
CA LYS A 21 -19.10 -16.74 2.24
C LYS A 21 -17.77 -17.37 2.68
N GLY A 22 -16.69 -16.58 2.66
CA GLY A 22 -15.35 -17.02 3.05
C GLY A 22 -14.55 -17.79 1.98
N LYS A 23 -15.14 -18.12 0.83
CA LYS A 23 -14.41 -18.79 -0.26
C LYS A 23 -13.49 -17.80 -0.98
N ILE A 24 -12.18 -18.01 -0.90
CA ILE A 24 -11.18 -17.22 -1.62
C ILE A 24 -10.85 -17.94 -2.94
N ARG A 25 -11.04 -17.23 -4.07
CA ARG A 25 -10.65 -17.75 -5.38
C ARG A 25 -9.13 -17.84 -5.49
N THR A 26 -8.62 -18.97 -6.00
CA THR A 26 -7.20 -19.16 -6.28
C THR A 26 -6.72 -18.20 -7.38
N LYS A 27 -5.40 -17.99 -7.51
CA LYS A 27 -4.83 -17.14 -8.56
C LYS A 27 -5.21 -17.63 -9.96
N GLU A 28 -5.15 -18.94 -10.19
CA GLU A 28 -5.52 -19.58 -11.45
C GLU A 28 -7.01 -19.39 -11.78
N GLN A 29 -7.89 -19.53 -10.78
CA GLN A 29 -9.32 -19.28 -10.97
C GLN A 29 -9.56 -17.82 -11.39
N LYS A 30 -8.88 -16.85 -10.75
CA LYS A 30 -8.99 -15.43 -11.11
C LYS A 30 -8.52 -15.18 -12.55
N GLU A 31 -7.38 -15.75 -12.97
CA GLU A 31 -6.88 -15.57 -14.33
C GLU A 31 -7.80 -16.23 -15.36
N LYS A 32 -8.33 -17.42 -15.07
CA LYS A 32 -9.33 -18.09 -15.93
C LYS A 32 -10.56 -17.20 -16.19
N TYR A 33 -11.14 -16.60 -15.15
CA TYR A 33 -12.28 -15.69 -15.31
C TYR A 33 -11.92 -14.41 -16.07
N ARG A 34 -10.69 -13.90 -15.89
CA ARG A 34 -10.16 -12.75 -16.63
C ARG A 34 -10.09 -13.05 -18.12
N LEU A 35 -9.49 -14.18 -18.49
CA LEU A 35 -9.36 -14.63 -19.87
C LEU A 35 -10.72 -14.85 -20.53
N ILE A 36 -11.68 -15.47 -19.83
CA ILE A 36 -13.06 -15.64 -20.32
C ILE A 36 -13.70 -14.27 -20.62
N SER A 37 -13.57 -13.30 -19.70
CA SER A 37 -14.16 -11.96 -19.89
C SER A 37 -13.51 -11.21 -21.06
N LEU A 38 -12.17 -11.25 -21.16
CA LEU A 38 -11.44 -10.64 -22.27
C LEU A 38 -11.86 -11.26 -23.61
N ASN A 39 -12.01 -12.58 -23.65
CA ASN A 39 -12.39 -13.28 -24.88
C ASN A 39 -13.82 -12.92 -25.32
N ILE A 40 -14.76 -12.79 -24.38
CA ILE A 40 -16.13 -12.32 -24.65
C ILE A 40 -16.13 -10.88 -25.16
N MET A 41 -15.37 -9.98 -24.52
CA MET A 41 -15.27 -8.57 -24.91
C MET A 41 -14.56 -8.38 -26.25
N ASN A 42 -13.70 -9.32 -26.64
CA ASN A 42 -12.99 -9.27 -27.90
C ASN A 42 -13.78 -9.82 -29.09
N LYS A 43 -14.93 -10.46 -28.87
CA LYS A 43 -15.81 -10.90 -29.96
C LYS A 43 -16.30 -9.69 -30.77
N PRO A 44 -16.25 -9.74 -32.11
CA PRO A 44 -16.65 -8.62 -32.97
C PRO A 44 -18.04 -8.07 -32.65
N GLU A 45 -19.02 -8.96 -32.49
CA GLU A 45 -20.42 -8.64 -32.14
C GLU A 45 -20.54 -7.88 -30.80
N MET A 46 -19.75 -8.27 -29.80
CA MET A 46 -19.75 -7.58 -28.50
C MET A 46 -19.09 -6.20 -28.58
N LYS A 47 -18.01 -6.07 -29.36
CA LYS A 47 -17.38 -4.75 -29.59
C LYS A 47 -18.33 -3.79 -30.30
N GLU A 48 -19.03 -4.28 -31.32
CA GLU A 48 -20.02 -3.52 -32.08
C GLU A 48 -21.18 -3.08 -31.19
N LYS A 49 -21.77 -4.02 -30.43
CA LYS A 49 -22.84 -3.72 -29.48
C LYS A 49 -22.46 -2.69 -28.42
N VAL A 50 -21.25 -2.78 -27.86
CA VAL A 50 -20.75 -1.78 -26.90
C VAL A 50 -20.55 -0.42 -27.58
N SER A 51 -20.06 -0.39 -28.82
CA SER A 51 -19.91 0.83 -29.62
C SER A 51 -21.26 1.51 -29.88
N GLU A 52 -22.27 0.75 -30.28
CA GLU A 52 -23.63 1.23 -30.52
C GLU A 52 -24.25 1.81 -29.26
N LEU A 53 -24.22 1.07 -28.15
CA LEU A 53 -24.72 1.53 -26.85
C LEU A 53 -24.03 2.83 -26.40
N THR A 54 -22.73 2.96 -26.67
CA THR A 54 -21.97 4.17 -26.35
C THR A 54 -22.42 5.35 -27.23
N LYS A 55 -22.57 5.14 -28.54
CA LYS A 55 -23.08 6.17 -29.47
C LYS A 55 -24.49 6.62 -29.08
N GLU A 56 -25.36 5.69 -28.72
CA GLU A 56 -26.72 5.99 -28.25
C GLU A 56 -26.73 6.77 -26.95
N ALA A 57 -25.91 6.36 -25.97
CA ALA A 57 -25.77 7.09 -24.72
C ALA A 57 -25.29 8.54 -24.95
N MET A 58 -24.39 8.75 -25.92
CA MET A 58 -23.91 10.08 -26.32
C MET A 58 -24.94 10.94 -27.06
N LYS A 59 -26.01 10.35 -27.63
CA LYS A 59 -27.13 11.10 -28.23
C LYS A 59 -28.06 11.70 -27.17
N ARG A 60 -28.10 11.11 -25.96
CA ARG A 60 -29.01 11.54 -24.87
C ARG A 60 -28.63 12.95 -24.37
N PRO A 61 -29.57 13.92 -24.32
CA PRO A 61 -29.29 15.30 -23.91
C PRO A 61 -28.71 15.42 -22.50
N GLU A 62 -29.20 14.61 -21.56
CA GLU A 62 -28.67 14.58 -20.19
C GLU A 62 -27.21 14.13 -20.12
N THR A 63 -26.87 13.08 -20.88
CA THR A 63 -25.50 12.58 -20.97
C THR A 63 -24.59 13.63 -21.60
N ARG A 64 -25.04 14.30 -22.67
CA ARG A 64 -24.31 15.42 -23.29
C ARG A 64 -24.10 16.57 -22.32
N LYS A 65 -25.12 16.99 -21.56
CA LYS A 65 -25.01 18.05 -20.53
C LYS A 65 -24.10 17.65 -19.37
N LYS A 66 -24.11 16.39 -18.95
CA LYS A 66 -23.19 15.86 -17.93
C LYS A 66 -21.75 15.90 -18.44
N ILE A 67 -21.50 15.42 -19.66
CA ILE A 67 -20.17 15.44 -20.28
C ILE A 67 -19.70 16.89 -20.48
N SER A 68 -20.52 17.75 -21.10
CA SER A 68 -20.18 19.15 -21.39
C SER A 68 -19.82 19.97 -20.14
N ARG A 69 -20.38 19.65 -18.97
CA ARG A 69 -20.01 20.29 -17.70
C ARG A 69 -18.56 20.05 -17.29
N PHE A 70 -17.92 18.99 -17.80
CA PHE A 70 -16.52 18.65 -17.53
C PHE A 70 -15.56 19.07 -18.66
N TRP A 71 -16.07 19.52 -19.81
CA TRP A 71 -15.21 20.02 -20.89
C TRP A 71 -14.88 21.49 -20.62
N PHE A 72 -13.58 21.81 -20.58
CA PHE A 72 -13.11 23.19 -20.44
C PHE A 72 -13.70 24.07 -21.53
N LYS A 73 -14.12 25.30 -21.18
CA LYS A 73 -14.52 26.29 -22.17
C LYS A 73 -13.33 26.56 -23.08
N LYS A 74 -13.57 26.57 -24.39
CA LYS A 74 -12.54 26.81 -25.41
C LYS A 74 -11.89 28.17 -25.13
N GLY A 75 -10.61 28.17 -24.72
CA GLY A 75 -9.86 29.39 -24.37
C GLY A 75 -9.44 29.52 -22.90
N GLU A 76 -9.95 28.70 -21.98
CA GLU A 76 -9.49 28.70 -20.60
C GLU A 76 -8.25 27.81 -20.42
N ALA A 77 -7.24 28.31 -19.71
CA ALA A 77 -6.08 27.51 -19.36
C ALA A 77 -6.51 26.33 -18.48
N SER A 78 -6.13 25.12 -18.91
CA SER A 78 -6.29 23.90 -18.10
C SER A 78 -5.78 24.14 -16.67
N SER A 79 -6.52 23.67 -15.67
CA SER A 79 -6.14 23.70 -14.25
C SER A 79 -4.83 22.95 -13.92
N PHE A 80 -4.22 22.32 -14.93
CA PHE A 80 -2.92 21.65 -14.90
C PHE A 80 -1.76 22.50 -15.43
N LYS A 81 -1.99 23.69 -15.98
CA LYS A 81 -0.91 24.58 -16.45
C LYS A 81 -0.07 25.01 -15.24
N GLY A 82 1.19 24.54 -15.18
CA GLY A 82 2.15 24.86 -14.10
C GLY A 82 2.14 23.93 -12.88
N LYS A 83 1.25 22.93 -12.79
CA LYS A 83 1.29 21.95 -11.68
C LYS A 83 2.23 20.80 -12.04
N LYS A 84 3.25 20.53 -11.21
CA LYS A 84 4.11 19.34 -11.33
C LYS A 84 3.23 18.10 -11.44
N ARG A 85 3.36 17.35 -12.55
CA ARG A 85 2.72 16.03 -12.68
C ARG A 85 3.18 15.16 -11.51
N LEU A 86 2.25 14.76 -10.65
CA LEU A 86 2.50 13.69 -9.69
C LEU A 86 2.73 12.42 -10.52
N ASN A 87 3.97 11.94 -10.58
CA ASN A 87 4.29 10.62 -11.11
C ASN A 87 3.71 9.58 -10.15
N ILE A 88 2.42 9.26 -10.31
CA ILE A 88 1.79 8.13 -9.63
C ILE A 88 2.14 6.88 -10.44
N SER A 89 3.39 6.45 -10.33
CA SER A 89 3.82 5.13 -10.78
C SER A 89 3.24 4.09 -9.81
N GLY A 90 1.99 3.65 -10.03
CA GLY A 90 1.44 2.61 -9.17
C GLY A 90 -0.08 2.45 -9.16
N SER A 91 -0.74 2.45 -10.32
CA SER A 91 -2.04 1.76 -10.46
C SER A 91 -2.41 1.67 -11.93
N ASN A 92 -1.91 0.62 -12.59
CA ASN A 92 -2.41 0.20 -13.90
C ASN A 92 -3.81 -0.42 -13.76
N HIS A 93 -4.85 0.42 -13.70
CA HIS A 93 -6.24 -0.04 -13.82
C HIS A 93 -6.69 0.09 -15.28
N TYR A 94 -6.31 -0.87 -16.12
CA TYR A 94 -6.65 -0.95 -17.54
C TYR A 94 -8.11 -1.39 -17.78
N LEU A 95 -9.08 -0.66 -17.26
CA LEU A 95 -10.49 -0.93 -17.60
C LEU A 95 -11.17 0.20 -18.37
N PHE A 96 -10.72 1.44 -18.24
CA PHE A 96 -11.21 2.54 -19.06
C PHE A 96 -10.06 3.54 -19.22
N GLY A 97 -9.60 3.78 -20.45
CA GLY A 97 -8.39 4.55 -20.78
C GLY A 97 -8.40 6.04 -20.44
N LYS A 98 -8.74 6.41 -19.21
CA LYS A 98 -8.50 7.73 -18.63
C LYS A 98 -7.97 7.54 -17.22
N HIS A 99 -6.93 8.29 -16.87
CA HIS A 99 -6.44 8.42 -15.50
C HIS A 99 -7.55 9.01 -14.62
N SER A 100 -8.44 8.16 -14.13
CA SER A 100 -9.40 8.53 -13.11
C SER A 100 -8.63 8.72 -11.81
N ILE A 101 -8.55 9.97 -11.37
CA ILE A 101 -8.11 10.30 -10.01
C ILE A 101 -8.97 9.46 -9.06
N PRO A 102 -8.36 8.60 -8.21
CA PRO A 102 -9.12 7.80 -7.26
C PRO A 102 -10.03 8.71 -6.43
N TRP A 103 -11.30 8.33 -6.30
CA TRP A 103 -12.32 9.08 -5.57
C TRP A 103 -12.01 9.32 -4.09
N ASN A 104 -11.05 8.56 -3.54
CA ASN A 104 -10.54 8.67 -2.19
C ASN A 104 -9.28 9.56 -2.07
N ILE A 105 -8.87 10.24 -3.13
CA ILE A 105 -7.77 11.22 -3.04
C ILE A 105 -8.14 12.30 -2.01
N GLY A 106 -7.22 12.59 -1.09
CA GLY A 106 -7.45 13.57 0.00
C GLY A 106 -8.26 13.05 1.19
N LEU A 107 -8.89 11.88 1.12
CA LEU A 107 -9.56 11.25 2.27
C LEU A 107 -8.55 10.45 3.09
N LYS A 108 -7.77 11.14 3.95
CA LYS A 108 -6.83 10.50 4.88
C LYS A 108 -7.61 9.58 5.83
N GLY A 109 -7.33 8.28 5.80
CA GLY A 109 -7.94 7.30 6.69
C GLY A 109 -9.31 6.73 6.27
N TYR A 110 -9.73 6.90 5.01
CA TYR A 110 -10.98 6.30 4.54
C TYR A 110 -10.97 4.76 4.70
N LYS A 111 -11.92 4.23 5.50
CA LYS A 111 -11.98 2.81 5.91
C LYS A 111 -10.64 2.33 6.51
N SER A 112 -10.08 3.12 7.42
CA SER A 112 -8.92 2.73 8.23
C SER A 112 -9.38 2.29 9.63
N GLY A 113 -8.50 1.63 10.38
CA GLY A 113 -8.85 1.13 11.72
C GLY A 113 -10.10 0.26 11.69
N LYS A 114 -11.02 0.49 12.63
CA LYS A 114 -12.24 -0.33 12.80
C LYS A 114 -13.17 -0.35 11.58
N ASP A 115 -13.08 0.67 10.73
CA ASP A 115 -13.93 0.82 9.56
C ASP A 115 -13.41 0.07 8.32
N ASN A 116 -12.22 -0.53 8.41
CA ASN A 116 -11.68 -1.39 7.35
C ASN A 116 -12.25 -2.81 7.49
N CYS A 117 -12.82 -3.38 6.43
CA CYS A 117 -13.29 -4.77 6.44
C CYS A 117 -12.17 -5.80 6.64
N ASN A 118 -10.91 -5.41 6.36
CA ASN A 118 -9.72 -6.22 6.63
C ASN A 118 -9.12 -5.96 8.02
N TRP A 119 -9.69 -5.06 8.83
CA TRP A 119 -9.20 -4.80 10.18
C TRP A 119 -9.46 -6.00 11.06
N LYS A 120 -8.39 -6.42 11.76
CA LYS A 120 -8.42 -7.60 12.62
C LYS A 120 -8.26 -7.19 14.09
N GLY A 121 -8.92 -6.14 14.55
CA GLY A 121 -8.86 -5.75 15.96
C GLY A 121 -7.52 -5.14 16.42
N GLY A 122 -6.72 -4.59 15.51
CA GLY A 122 -5.46 -3.94 15.89
C GLY A 122 -4.31 -4.90 16.22
N ILE A 123 -4.26 -6.08 15.60
CA ILE A 123 -3.18 -7.10 15.77
C ILE A 123 -1.77 -6.60 15.44
N THR A 124 -1.62 -5.43 14.79
CA THR A 124 -0.30 -4.82 14.55
C THR A 124 0.49 -4.77 15.86
N ASN A 125 1.63 -5.43 15.87
CA ASN A 125 2.50 -5.54 17.03
C ASN A 125 3.13 -4.17 17.37
N ILE A 126 3.72 -4.06 18.55
CA ILE A 126 4.39 -2.83 18.98
C ILE A 126 5.55 -2.43 18.05
N TYR A 127 6.31 -3.40 17.55
CA TYR A 127 7.44 -3.17 16.63
C TYR A 127 7.01 -2.38 15.39
N ASP A 128 5.96 -2.84 14.70
CA ASP A 128 5.42 -2.22 13.49
C ASP A 128 4.74 -0.89 13.83
N THR A 129 4.08 -0.80 14.98
CA THR A 129 3.40 0.43 15.42
C THR A 129 4.39 1.57 15.64
N VAL A 130 5.49 1.33 16.37
CA VAL A 130 6.53 2.33 16.62
C VAL A 130 7.24 2.72 15.32
N ARG A 131 7.51 1.76 14.43
CA ARG A 131 8.18 2.04 13.13
C ARG A 131 7.29 2.71 12.08
N THR A 132 5.99 2.81 12.33
CA THR A 132 5.06 3.52 11.45
C THR A 132 4.60 4.87 12.02
N SER A 133 5.11 5.23 13.20
CA SER A 133 4.82 6.49 13.88
C SER A 133 5.40 7.70 13.15
N ASP A 134 4.98 8.89 13.55
CA ASP A 134 5.48 10.13 12.97
C ASP A 134 6.91 10.42 13.44
N GLU A 135 7.25 10.06 14.69
CA GLU A 135 8.60 10.16 15.26
C GLU A 135 9.61 9.34 14.47
N TYR A 136 9.23 8.13 14.03
CA TYR A 136 10.10 7.34 13.15
C TYR A 136 10.36 8.04 11.81
N LYS A 137 9.36 8.74 11.25
CA LYS A 137 9.55 9.51 10.02
C LYS A 137 10.48 10.68 10.25
N ASP A 138 10.35 11.36 11.39
CA ASP A 138 11.19 12.50 11.76
C ASP A 138 12.63 12.08 12.03
N TRP A 139 12.84 10.98 12.76
CA TRP A 139 14.15 10.36 12.93
C TRP A 139 14.78 10.02 11.57
N ARG A 140 14.05 9.31 10.71
CA ARG A 140 14.53 8.93 9.38
C ARG A 140 14.91 10.15 8.55
N ASN A 141 14.07 11.19 8.55
CA ASN A 141 14.36 12.45 7.84
C ASN A 141 15.59 13.16 8.41
N SER A 142 15.78 13.11 9.73
CA SER A 142 16.94 13.69 10.40
C SER A 142 18.24 12.98 10.04
N VAL A 143 18.22 11.65 9.96
CA VAL A 143 19.35 10.84 9.47
C VAL A 143 19.69 11.21 8.03
N TYR A 144 18.70 11.27 7.14
CA TYR A 144 18.92 11.69 5.75
C TYR A 144 19.49 13.10 5.64
N LYS A 145 18.96 14.05 6.43
CA LYS A 145 19.41 15.44 6.42
C LYS A 145 20.86 15.56 6.92
N ARG A 146 21.23 14.85 8.00
CA ARG A 146 22.61 14.81 8.50
C ARG A 146 23.58 14.30 7.42
N ASP A 147 23.16 13.26 6.71
CA ASP A 147 23.97 12.59 5.69
C ASP A 147 23.89 13.26 4.30
N ASN A 148 23.33 14.47 4.23
CA ASN A 148 23.13 15.24 2.99
C ASN A 148 22.37 14.49 1.88
N TYR A 149 21.52 13.53 2.24
CA TYR A 149 20.82 12.64 1.30
C TYR A 149 21.78 11.88 0.38
N ILE A 150 22.93 11.44 0.93
CA ILE A 150 23.94 10.67 0.21
C ILE A 150 24.14 9.33 0.94
N CYS A 151 24.26 8.25 0.17
CA CYS A 151 24.65 6.94 0.71
C CYS A 151 26.03 7.04 1.36
N GLN A 152 26.14 6.72 2.64
CA GLN A 152 27.38 6.83 3.41
C GLN A 152 28.38 5.70 3.15
N ASP A 153 28.01 4.70 2.35
CA ASP A 153 28.88 3.58 1.97
C ASP A 153 29.48 3.77 0.57
N CYS A 154 28.64 4.02 -0.44
CA CYS A 154 29.09 4.14 -1.83
C CYS A 154 29.02 5.56 -2.43
N GLY A 155 28.51 6.56 -1.69
CA GLY A 155 28.39 7.94 -2.18
C GLY A 155 27.23 8.21 -3.15
N ASP A 156 26.34 7.23 -3.38
CA ASP A 156 25.17 7.41 -4.28
C ASP A 156 24.23 8.52 -3.80
N ASN A 157 23.90 9.44 -4.71
CA ASN A 157 23.07 10.62 -4.49
C ASN A 157 21.92 10.76 -5.51
N ARG A 158 21.61 9.70 -6.27
CA ARG A 158 20.56 9.70 -7.32
C ARG A 158 19.16 10.03 -6.77
N GLY A 159 18.93 9.78 -5.49
CA GLY A 159 17.65 10.01 -4.82
C GLY A 159 16.60 8.94 -5.15
N GLY A 160 15.63 8.77 -4.26
CA GLY A 160 14.55 7.77 -4.41
C GLY A 160 14.95 6.32 -4.12
N ASN A 161 16.22 6.06 -3.77
CA ASN A 161 16.74 4.74 -3.45
C ASN A 161 17.45 4.66 -2.08
N LEU A 162 17.21 5.64 -1.19
CA LEU A 162 17.86 5.71 0.12
C LEU A 162 16.99 5.14 1.25
N GLU A 163 17.60 4.40 2.15
CA GLU A 163 17.01 3.82 3.36
C GLU A 163 17.85 4.22 4.59
N ALA A 164 17.18 4.47 5.72
CA ALA A 164 17.86 4.71 7.00
C ALA A 164 18.13 3.36 7.68
N HIS A 165 19.37 2.91 7.62
CA HIS A 165 19.86 1.73 8.31
C HIS A 165 20.05 2.03 9.81
N HIS A 166 19.70 1.09 10.67
CA HIS A 166 20.05 1.18 12.09
C HIS A 166 21.34 0.41 12.33
N ILE A 167 22.35 1.05 12.93
CA ILE A 167 23.62 0.41 13.28
C ILE A 167 23.39 -0.66 14.37
N LYS A 168 22.78 -0.25 15.50
CA LYS A 168 22.18 -1.16 16.47
C LYS A 168 20.77 -1.52 16.00
N PRO A 169 20.46 -2.80 15.72
CA PRO A 169 19.18 -3.17 15.16
C PRO A 169 18.00 -2.73 16.03
N PHE A 170 16.98 -2.17 15.41
CA PHE A 170 15.77 -1.70 16.11
C PHE A 170 15.13 -2.80 16.99
N ALA A 171 15.20 -4.07 16.57
CA ALA A 171 14.69 -5.19 17.36
C ALA A 171 15.39 -5.35 18.73
N ILE A 172 16.70 -5.10 18.78
CA ILE A 172 17.48 -5.15 20.03
C ILE A 172 17.10 -3.98 20.92
N ILE A 173 16.98 -2.78 20.36
CA ILE A 173 16.56 -1.58 21.11
C ILE A 173 15.15 -1.77 21.68
N LEU A 174 14.24 -2.39 20.90
CA LEU A 174 12.90 -2.70 21.37
C LEU A 174 12.91 -3.73 22.50
N GLN A 175 13.79 -4.74 22.43
CA GLN A 175 13.93 -5.71 23.51
C GLN A 175 14.38 -5.04 24.81
N GLU A 176 15.37 -4.15 24.75
CA GLU A 176 15.84 -3.37 25.91
C GLU A 176 14.74 -2.49 26.47
N PHE A 177 13.99 -1.80 25.62
CA PHE A 177 12.83 -1.02 26.02
C PHE A 177 11.79 -1.89 26.77
N LEU A 178 11.45 -3.06 26.24
CA LEU A 178 10.49 -3.97 26.88
C LEU A 178 11.01 -4.56 28.20
N GLN A 179 12.34 -4.68 28.37
CA GLN A 179 12.94 -5.09 29.64
C GLN A 179 12.83 -3.99 30.70
N ILE A 180 13.02 -2.73 30.31
CA ILE A 180 12.83 -1.58 31.22
C ILE A 180 11.36 -1.46 31.65
N TYR A 181 10.45 -1.73 30.73
CA TYR A 181 9.01 -1.66 30.94
C TYR A 181 8.37 -3.04 31.13
N SER A 182 9.06 -3.95 31.82
CA SER A 182 8.64 -5.35 31.97
C SER A 182 7.33 -5.54 32.75
N GLN A 183 6.87 -4.51 33.46
CA GLN A 183 5.58 -4.53 34.17
C GLN A 183 4.37 -4.43 33.23
N PHE A 184 4.58 -4.05 31.97
CA PHE A 184 3.52 -3.91 30.98
C PHE A 184 3.54 -5.07 29.99
N SER A 185 2.36 -5.63 29.70
CA SER A 185 2.19 -6.65 28.68
C SER A 185 2.26 -6.02 27.27
N PRO A 186 3.16 -6.47 26.37
CA PRO A 186 3.21 -5.99 24.98
C PRO A 186 1.93 -6.19 24.19
N ILE A 187 1.04 -7.07 24.68
CA ILE A 187 -0.24 -7.41 24.06
C ILE A 187 -1.36 -6.58 24.69
N GLU A 188 -1.48 -6.61 26.03
CA GLU A 188 -2.60 -5.99 26.74
C GLU A 188 -2.38 -4.48 26.93
N ASP A 189 -1.16 -4.07 27.27
CA ASP A 189 -0.77 -2.68 27.56
C ASP A 189 -0.10 -1.99 26.37
N LYS A 190 -0.36 -2.48 25.16
CA LYS A 190 0.31 -2.01 23.93
C LYS A 190 0.21 -0.50 23.73
N GLU A 191 -0.95 0.09 24.00
CA GLU A 191 -1.14 1.54 23.82
C GLU A 191 -0.26 2.35 24.78
N THR A 192 -0.15 1.91 26.04
CA THR A 192 0.73 2.52 27.04
C THR A 192 2.19 2.43 26.61
N LEU A 193 2.63 1.23 26.19
CA LEU A 193 3.98 1.02 25.71
C LEU A 193 4.31 1.85 24.46
N VAL A 194 3.36 2.03 23.54
CA VAL A 194 3.56 2.90 22.36
C VAL A 194 3.73 4.36 22.77
N ARG A 195 2.96 4.86 23.75
CA ARG A 195 3.13 6.22 24.29
C ARG A 195 4.51 6.42 24.94
N LEU A 196 4.97 5.43 25.70
CA LEU A 196 6.30 5.45 26.31
C LEU A 196 7.43 5.36 25.27
N ALA A 197 7.23 4.58 24.21
CA ALA A 197 8.20 4.45 23.12
C ALA A 197 8.45 5.77 22.39
N ILE A 198 7.44 6.64 22.26
CA ILE A 198 7.58 7.97 21.65
C ILE A 198 8.60 8.82 22.40
N SER A 199 8.70 8.71 23.72
CA SER A 199 9.69 9.45 24.53
C SER A 199 10.98 8.67 24.81
N TYR A 200 11.13 7.44 24.29
CA TYR A 200 12.32 6.62 24.52
C TYR A 200 13.44 6.98 23.54
N GLU A 201 14.35 7.85 23.99
CA GLU A 201 15.46 8.41 23.20
C GLU A 201 16.24 7.39 22.36
N PRO A 202 16.58 6.17 22.84
CA PRO A 202 17.36 5.23 22.05
C PRO A 202 16.72 4.79 20.73
N PHE A 203 15.39 4.89 20.58
CA PHE A 203 14.74 4.66 19.28
C PHE A 203 15.05 5.77 18.26
N TRP A 204 15.31 6.98 18.74
CA TRP A 204 15.44 8.21 17.96
C TRP A 204 16.87 8.76 17.94
N ASN A 205 17.83 8.00 18.47
CA ASN A 205 19.23 8.38 18.42
C ASN A 205 19.70 8.44 16.95
N ILE A 206 19.99 9.65 16.47
CA ILE A 206 20.39 9.90 15.08
C ILE A 206 21.73 9.22 14.76
N ASN A 207 22.63 9.13 15.75
CA ASN A 207 23.93 8.47 15.58
C ASN A 207 23.81 6.96 15.42
N ASN A 208 22.66 6.38 15.80
CA ASN A 208 22.35 4.99 15.50
C ASN A 208 21.79 4.80 14.08
N GLY A 209 21.57 5.87 13.31
CA GLY A 209 21.12 5.84 11.93
C GLY A 209 22.25 6.07 10.94
N GLN A 210 22.18 5.42 9.78
CA GLN A 210 23.05 5.65 8.63
C GLN A 210 22.24 5.63 7.33
N THR A 211 22.42 6.63 6.48
CA THR A 211 21.79 6.69 5.16
C THR A 211 22.51 5.78 4.19
N LEU A 212 21.81 4.80 3.61
CA LEU A 212 22.38 3.87 2.64
C LEU A 212 21.46 3.75 1.42
N CYS A 213 22.04 3.51 0.24
CA CYS A 213 21.23 3.09 -0.89
C CYS A 213 20.70 1.66 -0.68
N ILE A 214 19.60 1.30 -1.34
CA ILE A 214 18.97 -0.03 -1.25
C ILE A 214 19.98 -1.16 -1.50
N GLU A 215 20.93 -0.97 -2.43
CA GLU A 215 21.96 -1.97 -2.76
C GLU A 215 22.91 -2.20 -1.56
N CYS A 216 23.55 -1.14 -1.06
CA CYS A 216 24.43 -1.21 0.12
C CYS A 216 23.70 -1.73 1.36
N HIS A 217 22.47 -1.27 1.59
CA HIS A 217 21.68 -1.72 2.73
C HIS A 217 21.37 -3.22 2.68
N ASN A 218 21.06 -3.76 1.51
CA ASN A 218 20.84 -5.19 1.32
C ASN A 218 22.13 -6.00 1.44
N LEU A 219 23.27 -5.48 0.97
CA LEU A 219 24.58 -6.10 1.14
C LEU A 219 24.94 -6.22 2.62
N LEU A 220 24.78 -5.16 3.40
CA LEU A 220 25.00 -5.20 4.85
C LEU A 220 24.13 -6.25 5.53
N ARG A 221 22.82 -6.29 5.25
CA ARG A 221 21.90 -7.30 5.82
C ARG A 221 22.35 -8.73 5.51
N LYS A 222 22.78 -9.00 4.28
CA LYS A 222 23.29 -10.33 3.88
C LYS A 222 24.58 -10.67 4.63
N ASN A 223 25.50 -9.73 4.74
CA ASN A 223 26.77 -9.95 5.44
C ASN A 223 26.54 -10.21 6.92
N THR A 224 25.65 -9.46 7.58
CA THR A 224 25.26 -9.71 8.98
C THR A 224 24.70 -11.13 9.16
N LEU A 225 23.81 -11.57 8.26
CA LEU A 225 23.26 -12.93 8.31
C LEU A 225 24.35 -13.98 8.14
N ASN A 226 25.23 -13.83 7.14
CA ASN A 226 26.33 -14.75 6.89
C ASN A 226 27.25 -14.89 8.12
N ILE A 227 27.59 -13.77 8.77
CA ILE A 227 28.41 -13.79 10.01
C ILE A 227 27.70 -14.59 11.11
N ILE A 228 26.40 -14.38 11.34
CA ILE A 228 25.62 -15.10 12.35
C ILE A 228 25.60 -16.61 12.06
N TYR A 229 25.41 -17.00 10.79
CA TYR A 229 25.41 -18.41 10.40
C TYR A 229 26.79 -19.05 10.52
N SER A 230 27.87 -18.34 10.16
CA SER A 230 29.25 -18.81 10.32
C SER A 230 29.65 -18.97 11.79
N GLN A 231 29.24 -18.05 12.67
CA GLN A 231 29.50 -18.14 14.12
C GLN A 231 28.74 -19.30 14.78
N LYS A 232 27.50 -19.58 14.35
CA LYS A 232 26.74 -20.75 14.82
C LYS A 232 27.29 -22.08 14.32
N ALA A 233 27.95 -22.10 13.15
CA ALA A 233 28.60 -23.29 12.62
C ALA A 233 29.96 -23.60 13.29
N GLY A 234 30.65 -22.58 13.80
CA GLY A 234 31.94 -22.71 14.50
C GLY A 234 31.85 -22.99 16.01
N GLY A 235 30.65 -22.94 16.61
CA GLY A 235 30.40 -23.15 18.04
C GLY A 235 30.20 -24.61 18.47
N LYS A 236 30.76 -25.58 17.73
CA LYS A 236 30.89 -26.98 18.16
C LYS A 236 32.36 -27.29 18.39
N LEU A 237 32.86 -26.98 19.58
CA LEU A 237 34.01 -27.62 20.22
C LEU A 237 33.67 -27.81 21.69
#